data_AF-A0A0C2NMD7-F1
#
_entry.id   AF-A0A0C2NMD7-F1
#
_cell.length_a   1.000
_cell.length_b   1.000
_cell.length_c   1.000
_cell.angle_alpha   90.00
_cell.angle_beta   90.00
_cell.angle_gamma   90.00
#
_symmetry.space_group_name_H-M   'P 1'
#
loop_
_entity.id
_entity.type
_entity.pdbx_description
1 polymer ?
#
loop_
_entity_poly.entity_id
_entity_poly.type
_entity_poly.pdbx_seq_one_letter_code
_entity_poly.pdbx_strand_id
1 'polypeptide(L)'
;MNDPRSAHSSLFKRSNGLGSKTKPATTFADFRPITCLNVAYKIKSTVMVTLVDNTTMEIGIFPTALRAVSPRHQGCVEAHIYSSAVSEIMATTRKPLYTIYAVLTKAFDRVPYPLINRLVNHIYG
;
A
#
# COMPACT_ATOMS: atom_id res chain seq x y z
N MET A 1 3.43 -18.22 -43.06
CA MET A 1 2.15 -18.29 -42.32
C MET A 1 2.45 -17.80 -40.91
N ASN A 2 2.20 -16.52 -40.63
CA ASN A 2 2.56 -15.90 -39.35
C ASN A 2 1.48 -16.26 -38.32
N ASP A 3 1.89 -16.91 -37.23
CA ASP A 3 1.01 -17.22 -36.10
C ASP A 3 0.56 -15.92 -35.41
N PRO A 4 -0.75 -15.58 -35.42
CA PRO A 4 -1.26 -14.37 -34.79
C PRO A 4 -1.11 -14.38 -33.26
N ARG A 5 -0.73 -15.49 -32.63
CA ARG A 5 -0.46 -15.58 -31.19
C ARG A 5 0.90 -15.00 -30.78
N SER A 6 1.85 -14.87 -31.71
CA SER A 6 3.18 -14.32 -31.43
C SER A 6 3.14 -12.82 -31.11
N ALA A 7 2.23 -12.06 -31.75
CA ALA A 7 2.09 -10.61 -31.58
C ALA A 7 1.51 -10.19 -30.23
N HIS A 8 0.77 -11.07 -29.53
CA HIS A 8 0.21 -10.76 -28.22
C HIS A 8 1.25 -10.76 -27.09
N SER A 9 2.42 -11.37 -27.29
CA SER A 9 3.45 -11.49 -26.24
C SER A 9 4.27 -10.20 -26.05
N SER A 10 4.40 -9.37 -27.09
CA SER A 10 5.25 -8.16 -27.06
C SER A 10 4.60 -6.97 -26.35
N LEU A 11 3.26 -6.92 -26.33
CA LEU A 11 2.45 -5.93 -25.60
C LEU A 11 2.48 -6.13 -24.07
N PHE A 12 3.06 -7.23 -23.59
CA PHE A 12 3.00 -7.65 -22.19
C PHE A 12 4.40 -7.67 -21.54
N LYS A 13 5.28 -6.74 -21.90
CA LYS A 13 6.56 -6.57 -21.19
C LYS A 13 6.32 -5.94 -19.81
N ARG A 14 6.58 -6.71 -18.75
CA ARG A 14 6.86 -6.17 -17.40
C ARG A 14 8.30 -5.67 -17.40
N SER A 15 8.52 -4.45 -16.93
CA SER A 15 9.86 -3.96 -16.62
C SER A 15 9.99 -3.79 -15.10
N ASN A 16 11.09 -4.29 -14.55
CA ASN A 16 11.44 -4.11 -13.15
C ASN A 16 12.44 -2.97 -13.06
N GLY A 17 12.11 -1.94 -12.28
CA GLY A 17 12.99 -0.81 -11.97
C GLY A 17 13.44 -0.84 -10.51
N LEU A 18 14.53 -0.13 -10.21
CA LEU A 18 14.99 0.11 -8.84
C LEU A 18 14.76 1.59 -8.51
N GLY A 19 13.96 1.88 -7.48
CA GLY A 19 13.78 3.24 -6.96
C GLY A 19 14.57 3.44 -5.66
N SER A 20 15.31 4.55 -5.52
CA SER A 20 16.07 4.84 -4.30
C SER A 20 15.16 5.21 -3.12
N LYS A 21 15.54 4.83 -1.90
CA LYS A 21 14.87 5.26 -0.66
C LYS A 21 15.51 6.55 -0.13
N THR A 22 14.94 7.72 -0.44
CA THR A 22 15.02 9.04 0.24
C THR A 22 16.36 9.57 0.83
N LYS A 23 17.47 8.85 0.72
CA LYS A 23 18.86 9.19 1.08
C LYS A 23 19.74 8.73 -0.09
N PRO A 24 20.98 9.24 -0.25
CA PRO A 24 21.88 8.72 -1.26
C PRO A 24 22.07 7.22 -1.03
N ALA A 25 21.61 6.41 -1.99
CA ALA A 25 21.69 4.96 -1.92
C ALA A 25 23.17 4.56 -2.08
N THR A 26 23.74 3.94 -1.06
CA THR A 26 25.14 3.49 -1.06
C THR A 26 25.25 1.99 -1.37
N THR A 27 24.15 1.23 -1.19
CA THR A 27 24.12 -0.22 -1.40
C THR A 27 22.87 -0.68 -2.16
N PHE A 28 22.94 -1.86 -2.81
CA PHE A 28 21.79 -2.47 -3.50
C PHE A 28 20.57 -2.72 -2.59
N ALA A 29 20.76 -2.83 -1.28
CA ALA A 29 19.70 -2.98 -0.29
C ALA A 29 18.84 -1.71 -0.10
N ASP A 30 19.36 -0.55 -0.52
CA ASP A 30 18.70 0.75 -0.39
C ASP A 30 17.65 0.99 -1.48
N PHE A 31 17.63 0.15 -2.52
CA PHE A 31 16.65 0.23 -3.57
C PHE A 31 15.36 -0.53 -3.24
N ARG A 32 14.23 0.02 -3.66
CA ARG A 32 12.94 -0.69 -3.68
C ARG A 32 12.74 -1.28 -5.08
N PRO A 33 12.39 -2.58 -5.18
CA PRO A 33 11.91 -3.11 -6.44
C PRO A 33 10.58 -2.41 -6.80
N ILE A 34 10.50 -1.85 -7.99
CA ILE A 34 9.29 -1.26 -8.55
C ILE A 34 8.92 -2.05 -9.79
N THR A 35 7.73 -2.67 -9.77
CA THR A 35 7.20 -3.33 -10.96
C THR A 35 6.44 -2.30 -11.78
N CYS A 36 6.93 -1.99 -12.98
CA CYS A 36 6.26 -1.13 -13.93
C CYS A 36 5.27 -1.95 -14.74
N LEU A 37 3.98 -1.83 -14.40
CA LEU A 37 2.89 -2.44 -15.17
C LEU A 37 2.66 -1.67 -16.48
N ASN A 38 2.34 -2.38 -17.56
CA ASN A 38 1.84 -1.76 -18.78
C ASN A 38 0.53 -0.99 -18.49
N VAL A 39 0.24 0.05 -19.28
CA VAL A 39 -0.96 0.89 -19.23
C VAL A 39 -2.25 0.06 -19.11
N ALA A 40 -2.40 -1.00 -19.91
CA ALA A 40 -3.58 -1.86 -19.83
C ALA A 40 -3.77 -2.50 -18.43
N TYR A 41 -2.69 -2.93 -17.80
CA TYR A 41 -2.74 -3.47 -16.44
C TYR A 41 -2.96 -2.39 -15.40
N LYS A 42 -2.40 -1.18 -15.59
CA LYS A 42 -2.67 -0.04 -14.72
C LYS A 42 -4.16 0.31 -14.72
N ILE A 43 -4.78 0.39 -15.90
CA ILE A 43 -6.22 0.64 -16.04
C ILE A 43 -7.03 -0.45 -15.33
N LYS A 44 -6.73 -1.72 -15.59
CA LYS A 44 -7.43 -2.84 -14.93
C LYS A 44 -7.26 -2.79 -13.41
N SER A 45 -6.05 -2.53 -12.90
CA SER A 45 -5.82 -2.43 -11.46
C SER A 45 -6.58 -1.26 -10.83
N THR A 46 -6.66 -0.12 -11.50
CA THR A 46 -7.42 1.04 -10.99
C THR A 46 -8.91 0.70 -10.86
N VAL A 47 -9.51 0.08 -11.87
CA VAL A 47 -10.92 -0.33 -11.82
C VAL A 47 -11.15 -1.32 -10.66
N MET A 48 -10.27 -2.31 -10.49
CA MET A 48 -10.39 -3.26 -9.39
C MET A 48 -10.24 -2.60 -8.02
N VAL A 49 -9.31 -1.65 -7.85
CA VAL A 49 -9.15 -0.90 -6.59
C VAL A 49 -10.41 -0.11 -6.28
N THR A 50 -10.99 0.60 -7.25
CA THR A 50 -12.23 1.36 -7.04
C THR A 50 -13.40 0.46 -6.61
N LEU A 51 -13.55 -0.72 -7.22
CA LEU A 51 -14.58 -1.68 -6.82
C LEU A 51 -14.35 -2.17 -5.39
N VAL A 52 -13.10 -2.55 -5.07
CA VAL A 52 -12.75 -3.06 -3.74
C VAL A 52 -12.95 -1.99 -2.67
N ASP A 53 -12.53 -0.76 -2.92
CA ASP A 53 -12.67 0.34 -1.96
C ASP A 53 -14.14 0.60 -1.64
N ASN A 54 -15.01 0.64 -2.65
CA ASN A 54 -16.45 0.85 -2.42
C ASN A 54 -17.05 -0.27 -1.55
N THR A 55 -16.79 -1.54 -1.90
CA THR A 55 -17.34 -2.68 -1.15
C THR A 55 -16.80 -2.75 0.28
N THR A 56 -15.51 -2.51 0.46
CA THR A 56 -14.87 -2.56 1.79
C THR A 56 -15.27 -1.40 2.69
N MET A 57 -15.55 -0.22 2.12
CA MET A 57 -16.12 0.92 2.85
C MET A 57 -17.57 0.66 3.28
N GLU A 58 -18.40 0.06 2.42
CA GLU A 58 -19.79 -0.30 2.76
C GLU A 58 -19.86 -1.34 3.89
N ILE A 59 -18.99 -2.34 3.87
CA ILE A 59 -18.95 -3.41 4.88
C ILE A 59 -18.25 -2.94 6.18
N GLY A 60 -17.48 -1.85 6.14
CA GLY A 60 -16.79 -1.31 7.31
C GLY A 60 -15.61 -2.17 7.79
N ILE A 61 -14.92 -2.85 6.86
CA ILE A 61 -13.81 -3.77 7.18
C ILE A 61 -12.58 -3.01 7.68
N PHE A 62 -12.35 -1.81 7.13
CA PHE A 62 -11.18 -1.03 7.50
C PHE A 62 -11.37 -0.34 8.86
N PRO A 63 -10.38 -0.43 9.77
CA PRO A 63 -10.44 0.29 11.04
C PRO A 63 -10.58 1.79 10.81
N THR A 64 -11.45 2.45 11.57
CA THR A 64 -11.62 3.92 11.52
C THR A 64 -10.34 4.69 11.85
N ALA A 65 -9.38 4.04 12.53
CA ALA A 65 -8.07 4.58 12.83
C ALA A 65 -7.10 4.56 11.62
N LEU A 66 -7.41 3.83 10.54
CA LEU A 66 -6.57 3.79 9.35
C LEU A 66 -6.75 5.10 8.56
N ARG A 67 -5.76 6.00 8.66
CA ARG A 67 -5.77 7.28 7.95
C ARG A 67 -4.98 7.28 6.65
N ALA A 68 -3.96 6.43 6.55
CA ALA A 68 -3.09 6.35 5.37
C ALA A 68 -3.81 5.64 4.23
N VAL A 69 -3.65 6.16 2.99
CA VAL A 69 -4.20 5.57 1.74
C VAL A 69 -5.75 5.54 1.70
N SER A 70 -6.44 6.03 2.74
CA SER A 70 -7.90 6.16 2.73
C SER A 70 -8.33 7.40 1.95
N PRO A 71 -9.41 7.31 1.15
CA PRO A 71 -10.11 8.49 0.66
C PRO A 71 -10.50 9.40 1.83
N ARG A 72 -10.52 10.73 1.58
CA ARG A 72 -11.01 11.77 2.50
C ARG A 72 -10.20 12.01 3.78
N HIS A 73 -9.02 11.40 3.92
CA HIS A 73 -8.11 11.63 5.04
C HIS A 73 -6.84 12.33 4.58
N GLN A 74 -6.30 13.22 5.40
CA GLN A 74 -5.04 13.93 5.13
C GLN A 74 -3.80 13.15 5.60
N GLY A 75 -3.94 11.84 5.87
CA GLY A 75 -2.85 10.89 6.10
C GLY A 75 -1.80 11.39 7.09
N CYS A 76 -0.64 11.82 6.56
CA CYS A 76 0.50 12.30 7.35
C CYS A 76 0.18 13.55 8.17
N VAL A 77 -0.68 14.45 7.69
CA VAL A 77 -1.04 15.68 8.41
C VAL A 77 -1.83 15.33 9.66
N GLU A 78 -2.84 14.48 9.54
CA GLU A 78 -3.62 13.98 10.68
C GLU A 78 -2.74 13.23 11.67
N ALA A 79 -1.87 12.33 11.18
CA ALA A 79 -0.94 11.60 12.03
C ALA A 79 -0.01 12.55 12.81
N HIS A 80 0.42 13.65 12.19
CA HIS A 80 1.21 14.67 12.85
C HIS A 80 0.41 15.41 13.93
N ILE A 81 -0.83 15.82 13.64
CA ILE A 81 -1.73 16.46 14.62
C ILE A 81 -1.94 15.54 15.83
N TYR A 82 -2.23 14.25 15.62
CA TYR A 82 -2.39 13.29 16.71
C TYR A 82 -1.11 13.15 17.54
N SER A 83 0.06 13.06 16.89
CA SER A 83 1.35 13.00 17.58
C SER A 83 1.62 14.24 18.43
N SER A 84 1.27 15.43 17.93
CA SER A 84 1.42 16.68 18.66
C SER A 84 0.49 16.74 19.86
N ALA A 85 -0.77 16.36 19.71
CA ALA A 85 -1.76 16.34 20.79
C ALA A 85 -1.35 15.36 21.91
N VAL A 86 -0.89 14.15 21.57
CA VAL A 86 -0.39 13.17 22.55
C VAL A 86 0.80 13.73 23.34
N SER A 87 1.71 14.44 22.65
CA SER A 87 2.89 15.05 23.30
C SER A 87 2.50 16.14 24.29
N GLU A 88 1.51 16.97 23.94
CA GLU A 88 0.99 18.03 24.81
C GLU A 88 0.26 17.47 26.04
N ILE A 89 -0.54 16.42 25.86
CA ILE A 89 -1.22 15.72 26.97
C ILE A 89 -0.20 15.12 27.93
N MET A 90 0.86 14.50 27.40
CA MET A 90 1.93 13.94 28.22
C MET A 90 2.61 15.02 29.07
N ALA A 91 2.92 16.18 28.46
CA ALA A 91 3.53 17.31 29.16
C ALA A 91 2.60 17.87 30.26
N THR A 92 1.31 17.97 30.00
CA THR A 92 0.32 18.57 30.90
C THR A 92 -0.03 17.66 32.08
N THR A 93 -0.25 16.38 31.81
CA THR A 93 -0.73 15.42 32.83
C THR A 93 0.39 14.87 33.71
N ARG A 94 1.66 15.09 33.35
CA ARG A 94 2.84 14.48 33.98
C ARG A 94 2.75 12.95 34.12
N LYS A 95 1.93 12.32 33.28
CA LYS A 95 1.80 10.86 33.22
C LYS A 95 2.73 10.30 32.15
N PRO A 96 3.44 9.20 32.42
CA PRO A 96 4.25 8.55 31.40
C PRO A 96 3.32 7.90 30.37
N LEU A 97 3.27 8.48 29.17
CA LEU A 97 2.69 7.85 27.99
C LEU A 97 3.83 7.29 27.14
N TYR A 98 3.63 6.09 26.60
CA TYR A 98 4.62 5.42 25.77
C TYR A 98 4.07 5.25 24.35
N THR A 99 4.88 5.60 23.36
CA THR A 99 4.55 5.44 21.94
C THR A 99 5.38 4.31 21.36
N ILE A 100 4.71 3.34 20.71
CA ILE A 100 5.37 2.22 20.03
C ILE A 100 5.33 2.47 18.53
N TYR A 101 6.50 2.52 17.90
CA TYR A 101 6.63 2.61 16.45
C TYR A 101 6.85 1.21 15.88
N ALA A 102 5.85 0.68 15.16
CA ALA A 102 5.95 -0.60 14.47
C ALA A 102 6.12 -0.37 12.96
N VAL A 103 7.18 -0.93 12.38
CA VAL A 103 7.46 -0.83 10.94
C VAL A 103 7.59 -2.22 10.35
N LEU A 104 6.76 -2.53 9.35
CA LEU A 104 6.79 -3.82 8.67
C LEU A 104 7.94 -3.87 7.64
N THR A 105 8.83 -4.85 7.79
CA THR A 105 9.93 -5.07 6.83
C THR A 105 9.39 -5.62 5.51
N LYS A 106 9.62 -4.91 4.40
CA LYS A 106 9.20 -5.31 3.04
C LYS A 106 7.71 -5.67 2.97
N ALA A 107 6.85 -4.81 3.54
CA ALA A 107 5.41 -5.05 3.69
C ALA A 107 4.71 -5.55 2.41
N PHE A 108 5.01 -4.95 1.26
CA PHE A 108 4.40 -5.33 -0.03
C PHE A 108 4.98 -6.62 -0.64
N ASP A 109 6.25 -6.93 -0.39
CA ASP A 109 6.92 -8.10 -0.97
C ASP A 109 6.64 -9.39 -0.17
N ARG A 110 6.24 -9.27 1.10
CA ARG A 110 6.08 -10.39 2.03
C ARG A 110 4.63 -10.82 2.24
N VAL A 111 3.69 -10.32 1.45
CA VAL A 111 2.27 -10.71 1.57
C VAL A 111 2.08 -12.14 1.03
N PRO A 112 1.66 -13.11 1.86
CA PRO A 112 1.43 -14.48 1.38
C PRO A 112 0.20 -14.52 0.45
N TYR A 113 0.37 -15.06 -0.75
CA TYR A 113 -0.74 -15.22 -1.69
C TYR A 113 -1.94 -16.00 -1.12
N PRO A 114 -1.77 -17.10 -0.34
CA PRO A 114 -2.90 -17.78 0.28
C PRO A 114 -3.72 -16.91 1.24
N LEU A 115 -3.08 -15.94 1.90
CA LEU A 115 -3.78 -15.01 2.79
C LEU A 115 -4.69 -14.07 1.99
N ILE A 116 -4.20 -13.55 0.85
CA ILE A 116 -5.00 -12.69 -0.04
C ILE A 116 -6.23 -13.44 -0.53
N ASN A 117 -6.07 -14.69 -1.00
CA ASN A 117 -7.21 -15.47 -1.49
C ASN A 117 -8.25 -15.73 -0.40
N ARG A 118 -7.82 -16.03 0.83
CA ARG A 118 -8.74 -16.21 1.96
C ARG A 118 -9.50 -14.91 2.29
N LEU A 119 -8.81 -13.77 2.28
CA LEU A 119 -9.45 -12.47 2.53
C LEU A 119 -10.46 -12.12 1.43
N VAL A 120 -10.10 -12.30 0.16
CA VAL A 120 -11.01 -12.06 -0.97
C VAL A 120 -12.23 -12.95 -0.88
N ASN A 121 -12.07 -14.25 -0.63
CA ASN A 121 -13.21 -15.17 -0.48
C ASN A 121 -14.08 -14.81 0.73
N HIS A 122 -13.51 -14.34 1.83
CA HIS A 122 -14.28 -13.90 2.99
C HIS A 122 -15.10 -12.62 2.72
N ILE A 123 -14.61 -11.73 1.84
CA ILE A 123 -15.28 -10.45 1.55
C ILE A 123 -16.34 -10.60 0.45
N TYR A 124 -16.09 -11.46 -0.55
CA TYR A 124 -16.90 -11.54 -1.77
C TYR A 124 -17.56 -12.91 -2.02
N GLY A 125 -17.20 -13.95 -1.26
CA GLY A 125 -17.75 -15.30 -1.37
C GLY A 125 -18.90 -15.52 -0.41
#